data_AF-A0A098D143-F1
#
_entry.id   AF-A0A098D143-F1
#
_cell.length_a   1.000
_cell.length_b   1.000
_cell.length_c   1.000
_cell.angle_alpha   90.00
_cell.angle_beta   90.00
_cell.angle_gamma   90.00
#
_symmetry.space_group_name_H-M   'P 1'
#
loop_
_entity.id
_entity.type
_entity.pdbx_description
1 polymer ?
#
loop_
_entity_poly.entity_id
_entity_poly.type
_entity_poly.pdbx_seq_one_letter_code
_entity_poly.pdbx_strand_id
1 'polypeptide(L)'
;MRVSSRHLILASRTFRTMLEGPWKECLAVASKNQSGPVLIETSDWDAAALAIVLDAIHGRYQDIPKHVGIGLMTRIATIVDYYECHECLQLISDIWMADIWGKNEVPDTFCKSSLLWLYTSWVFSRPNIMDLMSRVLLQDTLDPSHINLKDLPLGQILGLISQYRLIMTIALTQDRKNW
;
A
#
# COMPACT_ATOMS: atom_id res chain seq x y z
N MET A 1 -1.20 -21.39 1.97
CA MET A 1 -2.48 -20.86 2.48
C MET A 1 -3.60 -21.26 1.53
N ARG A 2 -4.82 -21.57 2.00
CA ARG A 2 -5.98 -21.86 1.13
C ARG A 2 -6.95 -20.68 1.18
N VAL A 3 -7.39 -20.25 0.01
CA VAL A 3 -8.27 -19.09 -0.17
C VAL A 3 -9.39 -19.44 -1.15
N SER A 4 -10.47 -18.65 -1.08
CA SER A 4 -11.65 -18.77 -1.92
C SER A 4 -11.55 -17.76 -3.07
N SER A 5 -11.58 -18.26 -4.30
CA SER A 5 -11.61 -17.40 -5.51
C SER A 5 -12.76 -16.41 -5.49
N ARG A 6 -13.92 -16.79 -4.94
CA ARG A 6 -15.09 -15.89 -4.83
C ARG A 6 -14.82 -14.68 -3.93
N HIS A 7 -14.12 -14.86 -2.81
CA HIS A 7 -13.76 -13.74 -1.93
C HIS A 7 -12.76 -12.81 -2.62
N LEU A 8 -11.74 -13.38 -3.30
CA LEU A 8 -10.77 -12.60 -4.06
C LEU A 8 -11.42 -11.77 -5.18
N ILE A 9 -12.29 -12.40 -5.99
CA ILE A 9 -13.02 -11.77 -7.09
C ILE A 9 -13.95 -10.65 -6.61
N LEU A 10 -14.58 -10.83 -5.44
CA LEU A 10 -15.46 -9.82 -4.85
C LEU A 10 -14.66 -8.62 -4.33
N ALA A 11 -13.54 -8.87 -3.66
CA ALA A 11 -12.75 -7.85 -2.98
C ALA A 11 -11.82 -7.03 -3.89
N SER A 12 -11.54 -7.51 -5.10
CA SER A 12 -10.47 -6.97 -5.95
C SER A 12 -10.77 -7.12 -7.43
N ARG A 13 -10.65 -6.01 -8.16
CA ARG A 13 -10.73 -6.00 -9.62
C ARG A 13 -9.53 -6.70 -10.26
N THR A 14 -8.34 -6.56 -9.69
CA THR A 14 -7.13 -7.25 -10.15
C THR A 14 -7.29 -8.76 -10.04
N PHE A 15 -7.73 -9.28 -8.89
CA PHE A 15 -8.00 -10.72 -8.72
C PHE A 15 -9.12 -11.21 -9.63
N ARG A 16 -10.19 -10.42 -9.82
CA ARG A 16 -11.23 -10.75 -10.80
C ARG A 16 -10.64 -10.95 -12.20
N THR A 17 -9.83 -10.00 -12.65
CA THR A 17 -9.21 -10.05 -13.98
C THR A 17 -8.25 -11.24 -14.11
N MET A 18 -7.49 -11.55 -13.06
CA MET A 18 -6.57 -12.68 -13.01
C MET A 18 -7.31 -14.03 -13.05
N LEU A 19 -8.42 -14.16 -12.32
CA LEU A 19 -9.13 -15.43 -12.14
C LEU A 19 -10.22 -15.69 -13.19
N GLU A 20 -10.82 -14.65 -13.76
CA GLU A 20 -11.87 -14.75 -14.79
C GLU A 20 -11.35 -14.45 -16.20
N GLY A 21 -10.17 -13.83 -16.34
CA GLY A 21 -9.58 -13.46 -17.63
C GLY A 21 -8.96 -14.64 -18.40
N PRO A 22 -8.38 -14.44 -19.59
CA PRO A 22 -7.85 -15.52 -20.43
C PRO A 22 -6.48 -16.07 -19.98
N TRP A 23 -6.04 -15.74 -18.76
CA TRP A 23 -4.70 -16.02 -18.25
C TRP A 23 -4.55 -17.46 -17.76
N LYS A 24 -3.30 -17.90 -17.51
CA LYS A 24 -2.97 -19.29 -17.13
C LYS A 24 -3.74 -19.74 -15.89
N GLU A 25 -4.00 -18.82 -14.97
CA GLU A 25 -4.73 -19.03 -13.73
C GLU A 25 -6.18 -19.42 -14.00
N CYS A 26 -6.84 -18.79 -14.98
CA CYS A 26 -8.17 -19.16 -15.43
C CYS A 26 -8.16 -20.45 -16.26
N LEU A 27 -7.12 -20.68 -17.08
CA LEU A 27 -6.97 -21.95 -17.82
C LEU A 27 -6.84 -23.16 -16.89
N ALA A 28 -6.20 -23.00 -15.72
CA ALA A 28 -6.18 -24.01 -14.68
C ALA A 28 -7.57 -24.23 -14.04
N VAL A 29 -8.31 -23.16 -13.76
CA VAL A 29 -9.71 -23.20 -13.26
C VAL A 29 -10.68 -23.82 -14.27
N ALA A 30 -10.48 -23.58 -15.57
CA ALA A 30 -11.33 -24.07 -16.65
C ALA A 30 -11.12 -25.57 -16.95
N SER A 31 -10.08 -26.20 -16.41
CA SER A 31 -9.90 -27.65 -16.46
C SER A 31 -10.90 -28.33 -15.50
N LYS A 32 -12.17 -28.36 -15.91
CA LYS A 32 -13.36 -28.86 -15.18
C LYS A 32 -13.26 -30.32 -14.67
N ASN A 33 -12.15 -31.01 -14.92
CA ASN A 33 -11.91 -32.38 -14.48
C ASN A 33 -11.01 -32.47 -13.22
N GLN A 34 -10.53 -31.36 -12.66
CA GLN A 34 -9.77 -31.37 -11.40
C GLN A 34 -10.71 -31.17 -10.20
N SER A 35 -10.93 -32.22 -9.41
CA SER A 35 -11.76 -32.21 -8.19
C SER A 35 -11.06 -31.56 -6.99
N GLY A 36 -10.19 -30.58 -7.20
CA GLY A 36 -9.30 -30.04 -6.18
C GLY A 36 -9.05 -28.54 -6.27
N PRO A 37 -8.40 -27.94 -5.25
CA PRO A 37 -7.98 -26.54 -5.30
C PRO A 37 -7.02 -26.31 -6.46
N VAL A 38 -7.18 -25.18 -7.14
CA VAL A 38 -6.21 -24.71 -8.11
C VAL A 38 -5.01 -24.14 -7.36
N LEU A 39 -3.81 -24.59 -7.73
CA LEU A 39 -2.56 -24.02 -7.24
C LEU A 39 -2.22 -22.76 -8.05
N ILE A 40 -2.04 -21.64 -7.35
CA ILE A 40 -1.55 -20.39 -7.92
C ILE A 40 -0.25 -20.07 -7.21
N GLU A 41 0.82 -19.90 -7.99
CA GLU A 41 2.12 -19.49 -7.50
C GLU A 41 2.30 -17.99 -7.73
N THR A 42 2.90 -17.32 -6.76
CA THR A 42 3.31 -15.92 -6.88
C THR A 42 4.68 -15.77 -6.26
N SER A 43 5.55 -15.07 -6.99
CA SER A 43 6.83 -14.58 -6.49
C SER A 43 6.68 -13.12 -6.07
N ASP A 44 7.73 -12.54 -5.49
CA ASP A 44 7.90 -11.08 -5.30
C ASP A 44 7.17 -10.44 -4.11
N TRP A 45 6.28 -11.17 -3.44
CA TRP A 45 5.62 -10.68 -2.22
C TRP A 45 6.29 -11.15 -0.93
N ASP A 46 6.30 -10.28 0.08
CA ASP A 46 6.51 -10.71 1.47
C ASP A 46 5.35 -11.63 1.88
N ALA A 47 5.69 -12.86 2.25
CA ALA A 47 4.71 -13.90 2.53
C ALA A 47 3.80 -13.57 3.71
N ALA A 48 4.30 -12.86 4.72
CA ALA A 48 3.51 -12.47 5.90
C ALA A 48 2.54 -11.34 5.55
N ALA A 49 3.00 -10.32 4.81
CA ALA A 49 2.15 -9.24 4.33
C ALA A 49 1.03 -9.77 3.41
N LEU A 50 1.36 -10.69 2.51
CA LEU A 50 0.38 -11.32 1.62
C LEU A 50 -0.65 -12.13 2.40
N ALA A 51 -0.21 -12.93 3.38
CA ALA A 51 -1.11 -13.70 4.23
C ALA A 51 -2.10 -12.79 4.97
N ILE A 52 -1.64 -11.66 5.52
CA ILE A 52 -2.50 -10.68 6.20
C ILE A 52 -3.57 -10.11 5.26
N VAL A 53 -3.20 -9.72 4.04
CA VAL A 53 -4.17 -9.20 3.06
C VAL A 53 -5.19 -10.27 2.69
N LEU A 54 -4.73 -11.49 2.46
CA LEU A 54 -5.61 -12.62 2.15
C LEU A 54 -6.51 -12.97 3.35
N ASP A 55 -6.05 -12.87 4.58
CA ASP A 55 -6.87 -13.06 5.78
C ASP A 55 -7.95 -11.99 5.91
N ALA A 56 -7.60 -10.72 5.63
CA ALA A 56 -8.54 -9.62 5.65
C ALA A 56 -9.66 -9.80 4.60
N ILE A 57 -9.30 -10.15 3.36
CA ILE A 57 -10.26 -10.44 2.28
C ILE A 57 -11.25 -11.55 2.66
N HIS A 58 -10.82 -12.49 3.51
CA HIS A 58 -11.64 -13.63 3.95
C HIS A 58 -12.28 -13.42 5.33
N GLY A 59 -12.17 -12.23 5.93
CA GLY A 59 -12.72 -11.94 7.24
C GLY A 59 -12.05 -12.69 8.40
N ARG A 60 -10.84 -13.23 8.21
CA ARG A 60 -10.08 -13.96 9.24
C ARG A 60 -9.27 -13.00 10.13
N TYR A 61 -9.92 -11.97 10.66
CA TYR A 61 -9.24 -10.94 11.47
C TYR A 61 -8.67 -11.46 12.81
N GLN A 62 -9.08 -12.66 13.27
CA GLN A 62 -8.44 -13.30 14.43
C GLN A 62 -6.98 -13.66 14.18
N ASP A 63 -6.61 -13.94 12.92
CA ASP A 63 -5.25 -14.32 12.51
C ASP A 63 -4.39 -13.10 12.14
N ILE A 64 -4.98 -11.90 12.12
CA ILE A 64 -4.29 -10.66 11.75
C ILE A 64 -3.64 -10.01 12.99
N PRO A 65 -2.37 -9.59 12.91
CA PRO A 65 -1.69 -8.94 14.03
C PRO A 65 -2.39 -7.67 14.51
N LYS A 66 -2.51 -7.49 15.83
CA LYS A 66 -3.04 -6.26 16.43
C LYS A 66 -2.08 -5.07 16.29
N HIS A 67 -0.79 -5.36 16.17
CA HIS A 67 0.28 -4.36 16.05
C HIS A 67 1.17 -4.75 14.87
N VAL A 68 1.58 -3.75 14.10
CA VAL A 68 2.55 -3.90 13.03
C VAL A 68 3.49 -2.70 13.08
N GLY A 69 4.77 -2.89 12.72
CA GLY A 69 5.69 -1.78 12.50
C GLY A 69 5.51 -1.18 11.11
N ILE A 70 6.00 0.04 10.91
CA ILE A 70 5.86 0.77 9.64
C ILE A 70 6.36 -0.03 8.43
N GLY A 71 7.43 -0.82 8.58
CA GLY A 71 7.97 -1.64 7.49
C GLY A 71 7.00 -2.74 7.01
N LEU A 72 6.33 -3.46 7.92
CA LEU A 72 5.32 -4.45 7.55
C LEU A 72 4.07 -3.76 6.99
N MET A 73 3.67 -2.63 7.59
CA MET A 73 2.57 -1.80 7.10
C MET A 73 2.77 -1.37 5.64
N THR A 74 3.99 -0.97 5.27
CA THR A 74 4.34 -0.62 3.90
C THR A 74 4.23 -1.80 2.94
N ARG A 75 4.70 -3.00 3.34
CA ARG A 75 4.58 -4.19 2.48
C ARG A 75 3.12 -4.62 2.29
N ILE A 76 2.30 -4.47 3.33
CA ILE A 76 0.84 -4.66 3.24
C ILE A 76 0.24 -3.62 2.27
N ALA A 77 0.60 -2.34 2.43
CA ALA A 77 0.12 -1.25 1.58
C ALA A 77 0.43 -1.52 0.10
N THR A 78 1.62 -2.04 -0.21
CA THR A 78 1.99 -2.45 -1.57
C THR A 78 1.05 -3.49 -2.15
N ILE A 79 0.75 -4.54 -1.40
CA ILE A 79 -0.12 -5.62 -1.87
C ILE A 79 -1.55 -5.10 -2.03
N VAL A 80 -2.00 -4.25 -1.11
CA VAL A 80 -3.32 -3.60 -1.16
C VAL A 80 -3.48 -2.74 -2.41
N ASP A 81 -2.48 -1.92 -2.71
CA ASP A 81 -2.43 -1.04 -3.88
C ASP A 81 -2.42 -1.84 -5.18
N TYR A 82 -1.52 -2.83 -5.28
CA TYR A 82 -1.39 -3.68 -6.47
C TYR A 82 -2.67 -4.49 -6.77
N TYR A 83 -3.25 -5.12 -5.76
CA TYR A 83 -4.48 -5.89 -5.92
C TYR A 83 -5.74 -5.02 -5.82
N GLU A 84 -5.63 -3.71 -5.68
CA GLU A 84 -6.77 -2.78 -5.60
C GLU A 84 -7.83 -3.20 -4.56
N CYS A 85 -7.42 -3.62 -3.37
CA CYS A 85 -8.30 -4.19 -2.32
C CYS A 85 -8.37 -3.36 -1.03
N HIS A 86 -8.30 -2.04 -1.17
CA HIS A 86 -8.22 -1.06 -0.08
C HIS A 86 -9.30 -1.21 0.99
N GLU A 87 -10.55 -1.48 0.58
CA GLU A 87 -11.69 -1.58 1.50
C GLU A 87 -11.50 -2.68 2.56
N CYS A 88 -10.86 -3.80 2.22
CA CYS A 88 -10.66 -4.92 3.14
C CYS A 88 -9.74 -4.58 4.31
N LEU A 89 -8.86 -3.60 4.16
CA LEU A 89 -7.89 -3.23 5.21
C LEU A 89 -8.09 -1.82 5.75
N GLN A 90 -9.08 -1.07 5.27
CA GLN A 90 -9.27 0.32 5.67
C GLN A 90 -9.33 0.45 7.20
N LEU A 91 -10.30 -0.18 7.86
CA LEU A 91 -10.47 -0.06 9.32
C LEU A 91 -9.22 -0.46 10.12
N ILE A 92 -8.58 -1.57 9.76
CA ILE A 92 -7.41 -2.05 10.52
C ILE A 92 -6.16 -1.20 10.23
N SER A 93 -6.07 -0.61 9.05
CA SER A 93 -5.01 0.36 8.71
C SER A 93 -5.08 1.60 9.58
N ASP A 94 -6.29 2.12 9.90
CA ASP A 94 -6.46 3.25 10.83
C ASP A 94 -5.87 2.93 12.20
N ILE A 95 -6.17 1.73 12.71
CA ILE A 95 -5.74 1.26 14.02
C ILE A 95 -4.22 1.16 14.06
N TRP A 96 -3.62 0.48 13.08
CA TRP A 96 -2.17 0.34 13.01
C TRP A 96 -1.46 1.68 12.89
N MET A 97 -1.94 2.58 12.03
CA MET A 97 -1.30 3.88 11.88
C MET A 97 -1.40 4.74 13.14
N ALA A 98 -2.52 4.67 13.87
CA ALA A 98 -2.65 5.34 15.17
C ALA A 98 -1.70 4.74 16.23
N ASP A 99 -1.55 3.41 16.27
CA ASP A 99 -0.64 2.72 17.19
C ASP A 99 0.85 3.06 16.91
N ILE A 100 1.26 3.01 15.64
CA ILE A 100 2.62 3.36 15.21
C ILE A 100 2.89 4.84 15.53
N TRP A 101 1.91 5.73 15.29
CA TRP A 101 2.02 7.15 15.63
C TRP A 101 2.20 7.37 17.14
N GLY A 102 1.34 6.75 17.96
CA GLY A 102 1.37 6.91 19.43
C GLY A 102 2.66 6.40 20.08
N LYS A 103 3.39 5.50 19.42
CA LYS A 103 4.71 5.02 19.84
C LYS A 103 5.86 5.95 19.47
N ASN A 104 5.57 7.11 18.88
CA ASN A 104 6.56 8.09 18.40
C ASN A 104 7.54 7.49 17.36
N GLU A 105 7.09 6.53 16.54
CA GLU A 105 7.89 5.98 15.44
C GLU A 105 7.84 6.88 14.17
N VAL A 106 7.19 8.05 14.25
CA VAL A 106 7.06 9.01 13.16
C VAL A 106 8.29 9.92 13.14
N PRO A 107 9.01 10.02 12.01
CA PRO A 107 10.16 10.91 11.91
C PRO A 107 9.78 12.38 11.96
N ASP A 108 10.56 13.16 12.71
CA ASP A 108 10.56 14.63 12.70
C ASP A 108 11.57 15.21 11.68
N THR A 109 12.51 14.38 11.24
CA THR A 109 13.58 14.67 10.29
C THR A 109 13.62 13.62 9.20
N PHE A 110 14.14 13.97 8.03
CA PHE A 110 14.12 13.08 6.87
C PHE A 110 15.01 11.86 7.10
N CYS A 111 14.41 10.68 6.97
CA CYS A 111 15.09 9.41 6.98
C CYS A 111 14.35 8.39 6.13
N LYS A 112 14.87 7.16 6.05
CA LYS A 112 14.25 6.10 5.23
C LYS A 112 12.81 5.80 5.63
N SER A 113 12.47 5.85 6.92
CA SER A 113 11.10 5.63 7.38
C SER A 113 10.15 6.75 6.97
N SER A 114 10.62 7.98 6.71
CA SER A 114 9.78 9.07 6.19
C SER A 114 9.14 8.70 4.85
N LEU A 115 9.87 7.98 3.98
CA LEU A 115 9.35 7.49 2.70
C LEU A 115 8.32 6.37 2.88
N LEU A 116 8.54 5.49 3.87
CA LEU A 116 7.60 4.44 4.23
C LEU A 116 6.27 5.04 4.69
N TRP A 117 6.34 6.02 5.58
CA TRP A 117 5.19 6.77 6.07
C TRP A 117 4.46 7.53 4.96
N LEU A 118 5.21 8.21 4.09
CA LEU A 118 4.64 8.92 2.94
C LEU A 118 3.85 7.95 2.06
N TYR A 119 4.44 6.81 1.69
CA TYR A 119 3.76 5.81 0.86
C TYR A 119 2.54 5.20 1.53
N THR A 120 2.66 4.74 2.78
CA THR A 120 1.52 4.12 3.49
C THR A 120 0.38 5.12 3.67
N SER A 121 0.71 6.38 3.96
CA SER A 121 -0.30 7.44 4.09
C SER A 121 -0.98 7.75 2.76
N TRP A 122 -0.27 7.63 1.64
CA TRP A 122 -0.86 7.80 0.32
C TRP A 122 -1.82 6.65 -0.01
N VAL A 123 -1.37 5.39 0.09
CA VAL A 123 -2.20 4.19 -0.18
C VAL A 123 -3.47 4.20 0.68
N PHE A 124 -3.34 4.47 1.98
CA PHE A 124 -4.49 4.48 2.89
C PHE A 124 -5.20 5.85 3.00
N SER A 125 -4.94 6.78 2.07
CA SER A 125 -5.64 8.07 1.97
C SER A 125 -5.63 8.92 3.25
N ARG A 126 -4.45 9.21 3.79
CA ARG A 126 -4.24 9.88 5.09
C ARG A 126 -3.55 11.22 4.89
N PRO A 127 -4.30 12.27 4.55
CA PRO A 127 -3.75 13.55 4.12
C PRO A 127 -2.87 14.21 5.17
N ASN A 128 -3.21 14.11 6.45
CA ASN A 128 -2.44 14.74 7.53
C ASN A 128 -1.01 14.18 7.64
N ILE A 129 -0.87 12.86 7.55
CA ILE A 129 0.43 12.18 7.63
C ILE A 129 1.22 12.44 6.34
N MET A 130 0.55 12.38 5.20
CA MET A 130 1.16 12.63 3.89
C MET A 130 1.72 14.06 3.79
N ASP A 131 0.96 15.05 4.24
CA ASP A 131 1.36 16.46 4.27
C ASP A 131 2.54 16.68 5.23
N LEU A 132 2.51 16.07 6.41
CA LEU A 132 3.65 16.12 7.33
C LEU A 132 4.92 15.52 6.73
N MET A 133 4.85 14.30 6.19
CA MET A 133 6.02 13.64 5.60
C MET A 133 6.53 14.35 4.35
N SER A 134 5.64 14.97 3.59
CA SER A 134 6.02 15.82 2.46
C SER A 134 6.80 17.05 2.90
N ARG A 135 6.40 17.70 4.00
CA ARG A 135 7.17 18.82 4.58
C ARG A 135 8.56 18.38 5.05
N VAL A 136 8.64 17.28 5.79
CA VAL A 136 9.91 16.71 6.26
C VAL A 136 10.85 16.42 5.09
N LEU A 137 10.31 15.82 4.02
CA LEU A 137 11.06 15.55 2.79
C LEU A 137 11.60 16.85 2.17
N LEU A 138 10.76 17.87 2.02
CA LEU A 138 11.12 19.11 1.33
C LEU A 138 12.06 20.01 2.15
N GLN A 139 12.01 19.95 3.47
CA GLN A 139 12.89 20.74 4.35
C GLN A 139 14.32 20.22 4.35
N ASP A 140 14.49 18.89 4.33
CA ASP A 140 15.80 18.26 4.51
C ASP A 140 16.46 17.81 3.19
N THR A 141 15.71 17.73 2.08
CA THR A 141 16.28 17.37 0.76
C THR A 141 16.43 18.59 -0.14
N LEU A 142 17.68 19.09 -0.25
CA LEU A 142 18.05 20.14 -1.23
C LEU A 142 17.85 19.68 -2.68
N ASP A 143 17.91 18.37 -2.94
CA ASP A 143 17.63 17.75 -4.24
C ASP A 143 17.04 16.33 -4.08
N PRO A 144 15.72 16.15 -4.28
CA PRO A 144 15.05 14.85 -4.18
C PRO A 144 15.49 13.83 -5.25
N SER A 145 16.20 14.25 -6.29
CA SER A 145 16.61 13.37 -7.40
C SER A 145 17.63 12.29 -6.98
N HIS A 146 18.25 12.44 -5.81
CA HIS A 146 19.22 11.49 -5.25
C HIS A 146 18.62 10.45 -4.28
N ILE A 147 17.31 10.48 -4.04
CA ILE A 147 16.68 9.53 -3.12
C ILE A 147 16.69 8.14 -3.76
N ASN A 148 17.42 7.21 -3.13
CA ASN A 148 17.51 5.84 -3.58
C ASN A 148 16.23 5.07 -3.18
N LEU A 149 15.31 4.94 -4.14
CA LEU A 149 13.99 4.32 -3.99
C LEU A 149 13.97 2.81 -4.29
N LYS A 150 15.13 2.19 -4.53
CA LYS A 150 15.29 0.90 -5.26
C LYS A 150 14.54 -0.31 -4.68
N ASP A 151 14.15 -0.30 -3.41
CA ASP A 151 13.55 -1.47 -2.75
C ASP A 151 12.05 -1.32 -2.46
N LEU A 152 11.46 -0.20 -2.86
CA LEU A 152 10.02 0.04 -2.72
C LEU A 152 9.40 0.22 -4.11
N PRO A 153 8.14 -0.16 -4.31
CA PRO A 153 7.44 0.02 -5.58
C PRO A 153 7.04 1.50 -5.76
N LEU A 154 8.05 2.37 -5.87
CA LEU A 154 7.92 3.84 -5.83
C LEU A 154 7.92 4.48 -7.23
N GLY A 155 7.84 3.68 -8.29
CA GLY A 155 7.70 4.22 -9.66
C GLY A 155 6.50 5.16 -9.80
N GLN A 156 5.40 4.86 -9.09
CA GLN A 156 4.23 5.73 -9.02
C GLN A 156 4.40 6.90 -8.02
N ILE A 157 5.24 6.73 -6.98
CA ILE A 157 5.57 7.78 -6.01
C ILE A 157 6.42 8.90 -6.58
N LEU A 158 7.31 8.63 -7.53
CA LEU A 158 8.02 9.71 -8.24
C LEU A 158 7.05 10.65 -8.96
N GLY A 159 5.97 10.08 -9.53
CA GLY A 159 4.86 10.83 -10.09
C GLY A 159 4.12 11.65 -9.04
N LEU A 160 3.86 11.06 -7.86
CA LEU A 160 3.22 11.72 -6.73
C LEU A 160 4.09 12.84 -6.15
N ILE A 161 5.37 12.62 -5.86
CA ILE A 161 6.30 13.66 -5.38
C ILE A 161 6.36 14.82 -6.39
N SER A 162 6.35 14.52 -7.69
CA SER A 162 6.31 15.52 -8.76
C SER A 162 4.97 16.29 -8.80
N GLN A 163 3.83 15.60 -8.63
CA GLN A 163 2.52 16.23 -8.56
C GLN A 163 2.33 17.06 -7.28
N TYR A 164 2.78 16.57 -6.13
CA TYR A 164 2.74 17.28 -4.85
C TYR A 164 3.63 18.53 -4.87
N ARG A 165 4.81 18.47 -5.51
CA ARG A 165 5.64 19.65 -5.78
C ARG A 165 4.88 20.70 -6.59
N LEU A 166 4.15 20.30 -7.62
CA LEU A 166 3.35 21.20 -8.45
C LEU A 166 2.19 21.83 -7.65
N ILE A 167 1.42 21.03 -6.93
CA ILE A 167 0.27 21.46 -6.11
C ILE A 167 0.71 22.44 -5.02
N MET A 168 1.82 22.17 -4.33
CA MET A 168 2.30 23.02 -3.24
C MET A 168 2.97 24.31 -3.75
N THR A 169 3.66 24.27 -4.91
CA THR A 169 4.19 25.48 -5.55
C THR A 169 3.06 26.42 -5.98
N ILE A 170 1.94 25.87 -6.46
CA ILE A 170 0.73 26.64 -6.79
C ILE A 170 0.12 27.22 -5.50
N ALA A 171 -0.02 26.45 -4.43
CA ALA A 171 -0.56 26.95 -3.15
C ALA A 171 0.28 28.09 -2.56
N LEU A 172 1.61 27.94 -2.53
CA LEU A 172 2.54 28.96 -1.99
C LEU A 172 2.61 30.23 -2.86
N THR A 173 2.39 30.11 -4.18
CA THR A 173 2.33 31.28 -5.08
C THR A 173 0.98 31.97 -5.06
N GLN A 174 -0.10 31.26 -4.73
CA GLN A 174 -1.44 31.83 -4.53
C GLN A 174 -1.49 32.63 -3.22
N ASP A 175 -0.90 32.12 -2.14
CA ASP A 175 -0.82 32.84 -0.85
C ASP A 175 0.04 34.11 -0.93
N ARG A 176 1.12 34.11 -1.73
CA ARG A 176 1.96 35.30 -1.95
C ARG A 176 1.32 36.40 -2.81
N LYS A 177 0.24 36.10 -3.55
CA LYS A 177 -0.48 37.08 -4.38
C LYS A 177 -1.66 37.75 -3.67
N ASN A 178 -2.01 37.28 -2.47
CA ASN A 178 -3.10 37.80 -1.66
C ASN A 178 -2.65 38.81 -0.57
N TRP A 179 -1.44 39.34 -0.70
CA TRP A 179 -0.85 40.44 0.08
C TRP A 179 -0.20 41.44 -0.88
#